data_AF-A0A149W098-F1
#
_entry.id   AF-A0A149W098-F1
#
_cell.length_a   1.000
_cell.length_b   1.000
_cell.length_c   1.000
_cell.angle_alpha   90.00
_cell.angle_beta   90.00
_cell.angle_gamma   90.00
#
_symmetry.space_group_name_H-M   'P 1'
#
loop_
_entity.id
_entity.type
_entity.pdbx_description
1 polymer ?
#
loop_
_entity_poly.entity_id
_entity_poly.type
_entity_poly.pdbx_seq_one_letter_code
_entity_poly.pdbx_strand_id
1 'polypeptide(L)'
;MIKIASALTLLLLSLASTLTNAGATLHIGSGYGTACATGGCPIYGTEVNNINAVIDIYQNASNAPALNSPVYLILGVANTPSASSVIENSVLNASLINTSGQSTAVSTAFDKYAGAMTSSNVYSFLNLPGANNSNSFTNWSAAALAVDGIQANNFGIYLFSLNSNGFAGNDYLNIHTNLLPEGTFAVAYGTDSSGKSYSTAFTNAGMRDTPPRPSAVPEPMPLVLICLGLFGIAFITKRKISA
;
A
#
# COMPACT_ATOMS: atom_id res chain seq x y z
N MET A 1 24.38 67.53 -7.05
CA MET A 1 25.07 66.33 -6.51
C MET A 1 24.21 65.75 -5.39
N ILE A 2 23.79 64.49 -5.54
CA ILE A 2 23.62 63.44 -4.51
C ILE A 2 22.57 63.71 -3.39
N LYS A 3 21.66 62.83 -2.99
CA LYS A 3 20.97 61.60 -3.48
C LYS A 3 19.77 61.48 -2.51
N ILE A 4 18.56 61.26 -3.01
CA ILE A 4 17.39 60.93 -2.20
C ILE A 4 17.54 59.48 -1.73
N ALA A 5 17.64 59.26 -0.42
CA ALA A 5 17.74 57.92 0.16
C ALA A 5 16.84 57.82 1.40
N SER A 6 15.72 57.12 1.25
CA SER A 6 15.17 56.20 2.27
C SER A 6 13.89 55.59 1.70
N ALA A 7 14.10 54.57 0.87
CA ALA A 7 13.05 53.71 0.37
C ALA A 7 12.86 52.55 1.34
N LEU A 8 11.65 52.48 1.90
CA LEU A 8 10.82 51.28 1.95
C LEU A 8 11.46 49.98 2.48
N THR A 9 11.46 49.79 3.80
CA THR A 9 11.69 48.51 4.46
C THR A 9 10.41 47.67 4.40
N LEU A 10 10.17 47.00 3.27
CA LEU A 10 9.23 45.88 3.17
C LEU A 10 10.04 44.65 2.75
N LEU A 11 10.51 43.86 3.71
CA LEU A 11 11.16 42.58 3.41
C LEU A 11 10.38 41.44 4.07
N LEU A 12 9.79 40.68 3.16
CA LEU A 12 8.97 39.49 3.27
C LEU A 12 9.33 38.57 4.43
N LEU A 13 8.34 38.32 5.29
CA LEU A 13 8.25 37.09 6.08
C LEU A 13 7.87 35.97 5.11
N SER A 14 8.85 35.43 4.37
CA SER A 14 8.61 34.28 3.50
C SER A 14 8.34 33.06 4.36
N LEU A 15 7.09 32.61 4.36
CA LEU A 15 6.66 31.28 4.76
C LEU A 15 7.61 30.25 4.13
N ALA A 16 8.50 29.68 4.93
CA ALA A 16 9.11 28.40 4.59
C ALA A 16 8.03 27.33 4.77
N SER A 17 7.18 27.16 3.76
CA SER A 17 6.43 25.92 3.61
C SER A 17 7.45 24.83 3.30
N THR A 18 7.85 24.07 4.31
CA THR A 18 8.56 22.81 4.11
C THR A 18 7.66 21.93 3.27
N LEU A 19 8.01 21.78 1.99
CA LEU A 19 7.43 20.79 1.11
C LEU A 19 7.79 19.41 1.70
N THR A 20 6.88 18.85 2.49
CA THR A 20 6.91 17.45 2.88
C THR A 20 6.61 16.64 1.62
N ASN A 21 7.64 16.43 0.80
CA ASN A 21 7.58 15.48 -0.31
C ASN A 21 7.38 14.09 0.27
N ALA A 22 6.11 13.67 0.30
CA ALA A 22 5.66 12.33 0.67
C ALA A 22 6.37 11.29 -0.18
N GLY A 23 7.28 10.52 0.41
CA GLY A 23 7.87 9.37 -0.27
C GLY A 23 6.87 8.23 -0.28
N ALA A 24 6.20 7.97 -1.40
CA ALA A 24 5.35 6.79 -1.55
C ALA A 24 6.19 5.52 -1.85
N THR A 25 7.18 5.23 -1.00
CA THR A 25 8.23 4.24 -1.28
C THR A 25 8.10 2.97 -0.43
N LEU A 26 7.14 2.91 0.49
CA LEU A 26 6.87 1.70 1.27
C LEU A 26 5.94 0.78 0.50
N HIS A 27 6.37 -0.44 0.23
CA HIS A 27 5.60 -1.43 -0.49
C HIS A 27 5.13 -2.53 0.45
N ILE A 28 3.91 -3.00 0.25
CA ILE A 28 3.37 -4.13 0.99
C ILE A 28 3.47 -5.40 0.15
N GLY A 29 4.08 -6.44 0.70
CA GLY A 29 4.31 -7.73 0.04
C GLY A 29 3.82 -8.92 0.86
N SER A 30 3.96 -10.12 0.29
CA SER A 30 3.45 -11.37 0.87
C SER A 30 4.45 -12.15 1.75
N GLY A 31 5.56 -11.51 2.13
CA GLY A 31 6.54 -12.08 3.05
C GLY A 31 7.93 -12.29 2.43
N TYR A 32 8.97 -12.19 3.25
CA TYR A 32 10.34 -12.16 2.78
C TYR A 32 10.72 -13.52 2.16
N GLY A 33 11.46 -13.48 1.06
CA GLY A 33 11.82 -14.68 0.30
C GLY A 33 10.72 -15.21 -0.63
N THR A 34 9.56 -14.54 -0.68
CA THR A 34 8.54 -14.81 -1.71
C THR A 34 8.79 -13.98 -2.97
N ALA A 35 8.19 -14.38 -4.09
CA ALA A 35 8.27 -13.63 -5.35
C ALA A 35 7.63 -12.23 -5.28
N CYS A 36 6.81 -11.97 -4.27
CA CYS A 36 6.03 -10.73 -4.11
C CYS A 36 6.43 -9.95 -2.84
N ALA A 37 7.60 -10.24 -2.26
CA ALA A 37 8.07 -9.60 -1.03
C ALA A 37 8.19 -8.07 -1.15
N THR A 38 8.53 -7.59 -2.35
CA THR A 38 8.66 -6.16 -2.67
C THR A 38 7.37 -5.55 -3.26
N GLY A 39 6.26 -6.29 -3.19
CA GLY A 39 5.02 -6.02 -3.93
C GLY A 39 5.03 -6.63 -5.34
N GLY A 40 4.28 -6.04 -6.27
CA GLY A 40 4.30 -6.44 -7.68
C GLY A 40 3.45 -7.66 -8.04
N CYS A 41 2.61 -8.12 -7.11
CA CYS A 41 1.66 -9.21 -7.34
C CYS A 41 0.23 -8.70 -7.11
N PRO A 42 -0.25 -7.85 -8.03
CA PRO A 42 -1.54 -7.19 -7.88
C PRO A 42 -2.70 -8.18 -7.99
N ILE A 43 -3.74 -7.94 -7.21
CA ILE A 43 -5.03 -8.66 -7.28
C ILE A 43 -6.18 -7.75 -7.75
N TYR A 44 -5.95 -6.43 -7.82
CA TYR A 44 -6.90 -5.46 -8.34
C TYR A 44 -6.32 -4.73 -9.55
N GLY A 45 -6.49 -5.31 -10.74
CA GLY A 45 -5.91 -4.76 -11.97
C GLY A 45 -4.37 -4.78 -11.91
N THR A 46 -3.75 -3.59 -11.90
CA THR A 46 -2.30 -3.41 -11.71
C THR A 46 -1.95 -2.87 -10.31
N GLU A 47 -2.91 -2.91 -9.40
CA GLU A 47 -2.83 -2.30 -8.07
C GLU A 47 -3.13 -3.35 -6.99
N VAL A 48 -2.77 -3.01 -5.74
CA VAL A 48 -3.06 -3.77 -4.52
C VAL A 48 -2.50 -5.19 -4.55
N ASN A 49 -1.45 -5.44 -3.77
CA ASN A 49 -0.80 -6.74 -3.68
C ASN A 49 -1.60 -7.71 -2.80
N ASN A 50 -1.54 -9.00 -3.13
CA ASN A 50 -2.06 -10.03 -2.23
C ASN A 50 -1.21 -10.14 -0.96
N ILE A 51 -1.85 -10.22 0.20
CA ILE A 51 -1.21 -10.54 1.49
C ILE A 51 -1.86 -11.75 2.15
N ASN A 52 -1.08 -12.47 2.95
CA ASN A 52 -1.53 -13.68 3.64
C ASN A 52 -1.20 -13.61 5.14
N ALA A 53 -0.90 -14.75 5.76
CA ALA A 53 -0.44 -14.82 7.15
C ALA A 53 0.91 -14.11 7.37
N VAL A 54 1.64 -13.78 6.30
CA VAL A 54 2.87 -12.99 6.37
C VAL A 54 2.69 -11.74 5.52
N ILE A 55 3.05 -10.60 6.10
CA ILE A 55 3.04 -9.28 5.46
C ILE A 55 4.46 -8.76 5.49
N ASP A 56 4.95 -8.24 4.37
CA ASP A 56 6.18 -7.48 4.32
C ASP A 56 5.91 -6.00 4.15
N ILE A 57 6.71 -5.16 4.83
CA ILE A 57 6.90 -3.76 4.46
C ILE A 57 8.31 -3.64 3.87
N TYR A 58 8.40 -3.38 2.57
CA TYR A 58 9.66 -3.17 1.86
C TYR A 58 9.90 -1.68 1.62
N GLN A 59 11.10 -1.19 1.93
CA GLN A 59 11.50 0.19 1.62
C GLN A 59 12.17 0.24 0.24
N ASN A 60 11.41 0.60 -0.80
CA ASN A 60 11.86 0.56 -2.20
C ASN A 60 12.80 1.71 -2.62
N ALA A 61 13.19 2.59 -1.69
CA ALA A 61 14.15 3.66 -1.97
C ALA A 61 15.54 3.26 -1.47
N SER A 62 16.44 2.86 -2.38
CA SER A 62 17.78 2.35 -2.03
C SER A 62 18.68 3.33 -1.26
N ASN A 63 18.43 4.63 -1.37
CA ASN A 63 19.13 5.68 -0.61
C ASN A 63 18.26 6.30 0.50
N ALA A 64 17.15 5.64 0.87
CA ALA A 64 16.34 6.13 1.98
C ALA A 64 17.14 6.06 3.28
N PRO A 65 17.15 7.16 4.07
CA PRO A 65 17.69 7.10 5.42
C PRO A 65 16.90 6.10 6.27
N ALA A 66 17.49 5.68 7.38
CA ALA A 66 16.77 4.90 8.37
C ALA A 66 15.55 5.67 8.87
N LEU A 67 14.41 4.98 8.93
CA LEU A 67 13.19 5.50 9.51
C LEU A 67 13.28 5.49 11.03
N ASN A 68 12.67 6.50 11.65
CA ASN A 68 12.44 6.56 13.08
C ASN A 68 11.58 5.38 13.53
N SER A 69 11.84 4.94 14.75
CA SER A 69 10.99 3.98 15.45
C SER A 69 9.91 4.73 16.23
N PRO A 70 8.63 4.32 16.18
CA PRO A 70 8.12 3.16 15.43
C PRO A 70 7.81 3.47 13.96
N VAL A 71 7.92 2.43 13.13
CA VAL A 71 7.22 2.37 11.84
C VAL A 71 5.82 1.82 12.10
N TYR A 72 4.80 2.38 11.46
CA TYR A 72 3.42 1.98 11.66
C TYR A 72 2.95 1.01 10.58
N LEU A 73 2.38 -0.12 11.00
CA LEU A 73 1.49 -0.95 10.18
C LEU A 73 0.05 -0.52 10.46
N ILE A 74 -0.66 -0.18 9.40
CA ILE A 74 -2.06 0.25 9.47
C ILE A 74 -2.90 -0.81 8.77
N LEU A 75 -3.88 -1.36 9.49
CA LEU A 75 -4.83 -2.33 8.95
C LEU A 75 -6.20 -1.67 8.79
N GLY A 76 -6.82 -1.86 7.63
CA GLY A 76 -8.19 -1.44 7.33
C GLY A 76 -9.09 -2.65 7.14
N VAL A 77 -10.00 -2.91 8.09
CA VAL A 77 -10.89 -4.08 8.05
C VAL A 77 -12.29 -3.65 7.62
N ALA A 78 -12.80 -4.21 6.52
CA ALA A 78 -14.10 -3.84 5.98
C ALA A 78 -15.24 -4.09 6.99
N ASN A 79 -16.27 -3.23 6.95
CA ASN A 79 -17.51 -3.35 7.71
C ASN A 79 -17.31 -3.56 9.22
N THR A 80 -16.30 -2.91 9.80
CA THR A 80 -15.92 -3.02 11.21
C THR A 80 -16.13 -1.68 11.95
N PRO A 81 -17.35 -1.43 12.45
CA PRO A 81 -17.72 -0.15 13.06
C PRO A 81 -17.18 0.07 14.48
N SER A 82 -16.63 -0.98 15.11
CA SER A 82 -16.09 -0.96 16.46
C SER A 82 -14.81 -1.78 16.56
N ALA A 83 -14.03 -1.56 17.62
CA ALA A 83 -12.81 -2.32 17.89
C ALA A 83 -13.10 -3.84 17.97
N SER A 84 -12.09 -4.65 17.63
CA SER A 84 -12.17 -6.11 17.59
C SER A 84 -10.90 -6.70 18.18
N SER A 85 -11.03 -7.40 19.30
CA SER A 85 -9.90 -8.02 20.00
C SER A 85 -9.17 -9.06 19.14
N VAL A 86 -9.84 -9.65 18.14
CA VAL A 86 -9.22 -10.57 17.18
C VAL A 86 -8.17 -9.82 16.36
N ILE A 87 -8.50 -8.62 15.88
CA ILE A 87 -7.57 -7.82 15.09
C ILE A 87 -6.47 -7.25 15.97
N GLU A 88 -6.79 -6.79 17.18
CA GLU A 88 -5.82 -6.27 18.15
C GLU A 88 -4.69 -7.26 18.47
N ASN A 89 -5.00 -8.56 18.44
CA ASN A 89 -4.03 -9.65 18.68
C ASN A 89 -3.57 -10.34 17.38
N SER A 90 -3.85 -9.75 16.21
CA SER A 90 -3.56 -10.38 14.92
C SER A 90 -2.08 -10.34 14.55
N VAL A 91 -1.30 -9.38 15.05
CA VAL A 91 0.15 -9.30 14.82
C VAL A 91 0.86 -10.14 15.88
N LEU A 92 1.53 -11.21 15.44
CA LEU A 92 2.16 -12.19 16.32
C LEU A 92 3.61 -11.86 16.63
N ASN A 93 4.38 -11.51 15.61
CA ASN A 93 5.77 -11.12 15.71
C ASN A 93 6.22 -10.41 14.43
N ALA A 94 7.34 -9.71 14.50
CA ALA A 94 7.99 -9.14 13.33
C ALA A 94 9.51 -9.24 13.42
N SER A 95 10.17 -9.18 12.26
CA SER A 95 11.61 -9.03 12.16
C SER A 95 11.99 -7.97 11.13
N LEU A 96 13.11 -7.29 11.39
CA LEU A 96 13.81 -6.46 10.42
C LEU A 96 14.82 -7.35 9.71
N ILE A 97 14.73 -7.39 8.39
CA ILE A 97 15.67 -8.10 7.53
C ILE A 97 16.41 -7.07 6.69
N ASN A 98 17.72 -6.95 6.93
CA ASN A 98 18.53 -5.99 6.21
C ASN A 98 18.98 -6.51 4.84
N THR A 99 19.64 -5.66 4.05
CA THR A 99 20.16 -6.02 2.72
C THR A 99 21.17 -7.18 2.70
N SER A 100 21.78 -7.49 3.84
CA SER A 100 22.68 -8.65 4.00
C SER A 100 21.92 -9.95 4.32
N GLY A 101 20.59 -9.90 4.43
CA GLY A 101 19.74 -11.02 4.82
C GLY A 101 19.76 -11.31 6.33
N GLN A 102 20.36 -10.44 7.15
CA GLN A 102 20.38 -10.61 8.60
C GLN A 102 19.01 -10.25 9.17
N SER A 103 18.41 -11.19 9.91
CA SER A 103 17.13 -11.01 10.59
C SER A 103 17.34 -10.62 12.06
N THR A 104 16.69 -9.54 12.49
CA THR A 104 16.66 -9.08 13.88
C THR A 104 15.22 -8.97 14.35
N ALA A 105 14.90 -9.50 15.53
CA ALA A 105 13.55 -9.40 16.09
C ALA A 105 13.14 -7.94 16.31
N VAL A 106 11.91 -7.60 15.95
CA VAL A 106 11.31 -6.28 16.09
C VAL A 106 10.18 -6.38 17.11
N SER A 107 10.17 -5.48 18.09
CA SER A 107 9.07 -5.39 19.04
C SER A 107 7.85 -4.78 18.34
N THR A 108 6.71 -5.45 18.47
CA THR A 108 5.43 -5.02 17.92
C THR A 108 4.45 -4.73 19.05
N ALA A 109 3.66 -3.66 18.92
CA ALA A 109 2.57 -3.38 19.84
C ALA A 109 1.35 -2.84 19.10
N PHE A 110 0.17 -3.33 19.48
CA PHE A 110 -1.08 -2.68 19.12
C PHE A 110 -1.13 -1.30 19.81
N ASP A 111 -1.30 -0.25 19.00
CA ASP A 111 -1.34 1.13 19.49
C ASP A 111 -2.79 1.52 19.79
N LYS A 112 -3.66 1.46 18.77
CA LYS A 112 -5.07 1.82 18.91
C LYS A 112 -5.96 1.34 17.77
N TYR A 113 -7.26 1.28 18.07
CA TYR A 113 -8.33 1.35 17.09
C TYR A 113 -8.69 2.82 16.89
N ALA A 114 -8.43 3.35 15.69
CA ALA A 114 -8.63 4.77 15.40
C ALA A 114 -10.07 5.13 15.06
N GLY A 115 -10.94 4.13 14.86
CA GLY A 115 -12.33 4.30 14.47
C GLY A 115 -12.66 3.69 13.11
N ALA A 116 -13.91 3.88 12.69
CA ALA A 116 -14.42 3.39 11.42
C ALA A 116 -14.37 4.50 10.36
N MET A 117 -13.48 4.35 9.38
CA MET A 117 -13.33 5.28 8.26
C MET A 117 -14.47 5.05 7.24
N THR A 118 -15.34 6.04 7.08
CA THR A 118 -16.45 6.03 6.11
C THR A 118 -16.20 6.95 4.90
N SER A 119 -15.19 7.80 5.00
CA SER A 119 -14.77 8.75 3.97
C SER A 119 -13.32 9.18 4.25
N SER A 120 -12.70 9.94 3.35
CA SER A 120 -11.31 10.40 3.44
C SER A 120 -10.25 9.33 3.08
N ASN A 121 -8.98 9.68 3.29
CA ASN A 121 -7.82 8.79 3.21
C ASN A 121 -7.29 8.43 4.59
N VAL A 122 -6.73 7.22 4.70
CA VAL A 122 -6.35 6.63 5.98
C VAL A 122 -5.29 7.45 6.73
N TYR A 123 -4.36 8.08 6.00
CA TYR A 123 -3.31 8.88 6.61
C TYR A 123 -3.87 10.17 7.20
N SER A 124 -4.75 10.87 6.47
CA SER A 124 -5.44 12.06 6.96
C SER A 124 -6.40 11.71 8.11
N PHE A 125 -7.08 10.56 8.03
CA PHE A 125 -7.93 10.06 9.12
C PHE A 125 -7.13 9.83 10.41
N LEU A 126 -5.88 9.38 10.29
CA LEU A 126 -4.96 9.19 11.42
C LEU A 126 -4.17 10.45 11.81
N ASN A 127 -4.37 11.58 11.12
CA ASN A 127 -3.59 12.81 11.26
C ASN A 127 -2.07 12.61 11.01
N LEU A 128 -1.72 11.75 10.06
CA LEU A 128 -0.34 11.48 9.65
C LEU A 128 0.05 12.40 8.47
N PRO A 129 0.95 13.37 8.68
CA PRO A 129 1.28 14.36 7.66
C PRO A 129 2.19 13.79 6.56
N GLY A 130 2.15 14.40 5.38
CA GLY A 130 3.11 14.12 4.31
C GLY A 130 3.01 12.69 3.76
N ALA A 131 1.86 12.02 3.87
CA ALA A 131 1.60 10.77 3.16
C ALA A 131 0.90 11.06 1.83
N ASN A 132 0.95 10.11 0.89
CA ASN A 132 0.12 10.21 -0.31
C ASN A 132 -1.36 10.02 0.05
N ASN A 133 -2.28 10.65 -0.69
CA ASN A 133 -3.71 10.57 -0.40
C ASN A 133 -4.43 9.42 -1.13
N SER A 134 -3.70 8.46 -1.69
CA SER A 134 -4.27 7.42 -2.56
C SER A 134 -4.94 6.28 -1.79
N ASN A 135 -4.54 6.02 -0.54
CA ASN A 135 -5.20 5.04 0.33
C ASN A 135 -6.48 5.63 0.94
N SER A 136 -7.52 5.69 0.10
CA SER A 136 -8.81 6.30 0.41
C SER A 136 -9.93 5.28 0.56
N PHE A 137 -10.98 5.66 1.29
CA PHE A 137 -12.22 4.86 1.40
C PHE A 137 -12.75 4.47 0.02
N THR A 138 -12.79 5.40 -0.93
CA THR A 138 -13.27 5.15 -2.29
C THR A 138 -12.45 4.06 -2.99
N ASN A 139 -11.13 4.13 -2.92
CA ASN A 139 -10.26 3.16 -3.58
C ASN A 139 -10.31 1.78 -2.90
N TRP A 140 -10.28 1.75 -1.57
CA TRP A 140 -10.40 0.51 -0.80
C TRP A 140 -11.75 -0.16 -1.01
N SER A 141 -12.86 0.60 -1.01
CA SER A 141 -14.19 0.07 -1.28
C SER A 141 -14.33 -0.47 -2.71
N ALA A 142 -13.73 0.20 -3.70
CA ALA A 142 -13.73 -0.27 -5.08
C ALA A 142 -12.96 -1.60 -5.23
N ALA A 143 -11.77 -1.71 -4.64
CA ALA A 143 -10.99 -2.94 -4.66
C ALA A 143 -11.68 -4.07 -3.86
N ALA A 144 -12.21 -3.79 -2.66
CA ALA A 144 -12.96 -4.76 -1.87
C ALA A 144 -14.17 -5.33 -2.62
N LEU A 145 -14.91 -4.47 -3.33
CA LEU A 145 -16.05 -4.90 -4.13
C LEU A 145 -15.62 -5.70 -5.36
N ALA A 146 -14.58 -5.28 -6.06
CA ALA A 146 -14.15 -5.91 -7.30
C ALA A 146 -13.46 -7.26 -7.08
N VAL A 147 -12.61 -7.35 -6.06
CA VAL A 147 -11.87 -8.58 -5.74
C VAL A 147 -12.77 -9.52 -4.94
N ASP A 148 -13.26 -9.11 -3.77
CA ASP A 148 -13.92 -10.02 -2.83
C ASP A 148 -15.46 -9.96 -2.89
N GLY A 149 -16.04 -9.06 -3.69
CA GLY A 149 -17.49 -8.83 -3.68
C GLY A 149 -17.99 -8.12 -2.42
N ILE A 150 -17.08 -7.56 -1.62
CA ILE A 150 -17.42 -6.91 -0.35
C ILE A 150 -17.89 -5.48 -0.61
N GLN A 151 -19.17 -5.22 -0.35
CA GLN A 151 -19.67 -3.85 -0.27
C GLN A 151 -19.30 -3.25 1.09
N ALA A 152 -18.21 -2.48 1.13
CA ALA A 152 -17.73 -1.83 2.34
C ALA A 152 -18.53 -0.55 2.66
N ASN A 153 -19.12 -0.49 3.85
CA ASN A 153 -19.78 0.71 4.39
C ASN A 153 -18.82 1.56 5.24
N ASN A 154 -17.79 0.92 5.80
CA ASN A 154 -16.72 1.53 6.58
C ASN A 154 -15.50 0.60 6.58
N PHE A 155 -14.34 1.14 6.94
CA PHE A 155 -13.16 0.35 7.30
C PHE A 155 -12.74 0.66 8.73
N GLY A 156 -12.74 -0.34 9.61
CA GLY A 156 -12.16 -0.22 10.94
C GLY A 156 -10.64 -0.08 10.83
N ILE A 157 -10.10 1.02 11.34
CA ILE A 157 -8.67 1.33 11.22
C ILE A 157 -7.94 0.94 12.50
N TYR A 158 -7.00 0.00 12.37
CA TYR A 158 -6.16 -0.48 13.46
C TYR A 158 -4.71 -0.08 13.21
N LEU A 159 -4.06 0.46 14.23
CA LEU A 159 -2.69 0.94 14.16
C LEU A 159 -1.79 0.07 15.03
N PHE A 160 -0.71 -0.45 14.43
CA PHE A 160 0.33 -1.21 15.10
C PHE A 160 1.67 -0.50 14.96
N SER A 161 2.41 -0.45 16.06
CA SER A 161 3.76 0.09 16.11
C SER A 161 4.79 -1.03 15.94
N LEU A 162 5.74 -0.84 15.03
CA LEU A 162 6.86 -1.75 14.77
C LEU A 162 8.15 -1.02 15.16
N ASN A 163 8.75 -1.44 16.26
CA ASN A 163 9.95 -0.81 16.81
C ASN A 163 11.22 -1.34 16.14
N SER A 164 11.43 -0.93 14.89
CA SER A 164 12.37 -1.57 13.99
C SER A 164 13.82 -1.13 14.10
N ASN A 165 14.11 0.00 14.74
CA ASN A 165 15.45 0.58 14.94
C ASN A 165 16.41 0.34 13.75
N GLY A 166 16.36 1.21 12.75
CA GLY A 166 17.31 1.15 11.62
C GLY A 166 16.73 0.60 10.32
N PHE A 167 15.40 0.46 10.21
CA PHE A 167 14.73 0.13 8.93
C PHE A 167 15.01 1.20 7.87
N ALA A 168 15.81 0.86 6.86
CA ALA A 168 16.32 1.79 5.86
C ALA A 168 16.07 1.28 4.43
N GLY A 169 16.73 1.92 3.45
CA GLY A 169 16.63 1.56 2.04
C GLY A 169 16.88 0.08 1.75
N ASN A 170 15.97 -0.54 1.00
CA ASN A 170 15.96 -1.94 0.59
C ASN A 170 15.82 -2.98 1.72
N ASP A 171 15.51 -2.56 2.95
CA ASP A 171 15.21 -3.47 4.04
C ASP A 171 13.76 -3.96 3.98
N TYR A 172 13.47 -5.01 4.75
CA TYR A 172 12.13 -5.58 4.95
C TYR A 172 11.74 -5.56 6.43
N LEU A 173 10.50 -5.19 6.73
CA LEU A 173 9.84 -5.58 7.97
C LEU A 173 8.92 -6.76 7.68
N ASN A 174 9.34 -7.95 8.09
CA ASN A 174 8.60 -9.19 7.90
C ASN A 174 7.71 -9.43 9.12
N ILE A 175 6.39 -9.40 8.91
CA ILE A 175 5.39 -9.40 9.98
C ILE A 175 4.52 -10.64 9.85
N HIS A 176 4.50 -11.46 10.89
CA HIS A 176 3.61 -12.61 10.97
C HIS A 176 2.29 -12.19 11.60
N THR A 177 1.22 -12.51 10.90
CA THR A 177 -0.15 -12.26 11.34
C THR A 177 -0.97 -13.54 11.40
N ASN A 178 -2.03 -13.53 12.19
CA ASN A 178 -3.07 -14.54 12.14
C ASN A 178 -4.44 -13.88 12.04
N LEU A 179 -5.42 -14.64 11.55
CA LEU A 179 -6.83 -14.30 11.66
C LEU A 179 -7.27 -12.95 11.05
N LEU A 180 -6.51 -12.37 10.12
CA LEU A 180 -6.99 -11.22 9.37
C LEU A 180 -8.22 -11.63 8.52
N PRO A 181 -9.35 -10.92 8.61
CA PRO A 181 -10.48 -11.16 7.73
C PRO A 181 -10.13 -10.92 6.27
N GLU A 182 -10.84 -11.60 5.37
CA GLU A 182 -10.85 -11.29 3.94
C GLU A 182 -11.25 -9.82 3.71
N GLY A 183 -10.66 -9.19 2.71
CA GLY A 183 -10.81 -7.76 2.45
C GLY A 183 -10.07 -6.83 3.41
N THR A 184 -9.21 -7.36 4.30
CA THR A 184 -8.36 -6.53 5.14
C THR A 184 -7.26 -5.89 4.30
N PHE A 185 -7.20 -4.56 4.28
CA PHE A 185 -6.11 -3.79 3.71
C PHE A 185 -4.97 -3.63 4.69
N ALA A 186 -3.74 -3.64 4.20
CA ALA A 186 -2.54 -3.29 4.94
C ALA A 186 -1.77 -2.19 4.22
N VAL A 187 -1.34 -1.18 4.97
CA VAL A 187 -0.46 -0.10 4.49
C VAL A 187 0.53 0.28 5.57
N ALA A 188 1.64 0.91 5.18
CA ALA A 188 2.67 1.34 6.12
C ALA A 188 2.85 2.87 6.13
N TYR A 189 3.39 3.36 7.24
CA TYR A 189 3.80 4.74 7.41
C TYR A 189 5.01 4.84 8.34
N GLY A 190 5.97 5.71 8.01
CA GLY A 190 7.10 6.05 8.89
C GLY A 190 7.65 7.42 8.56
N THR A 191 8.54 7.93 9.41
CA THR A 191 9.25 9.20 9.18
C THR A 191 10.74 9.01 9.38
N ASP A 192 11.58 9.77 8.69
CA ASP A 192 13.02 9.80 8.98
C ASP A 192 13.38 10.87 10.02
N SER A 193 14.66 10.94 10.41
CA SER A 193 15.17 11.92 11.37
C SER A 193 15.01 13.38 10.94
N SER A 194 14.79 13.63 9.64
CA SER A 194 14.52 14.97 9.08
C SER A 194 13.02 15.31 9.07
N GLY A 195 12.17 14.41 9.56
CA GLY A 195 10.71 14.58 9.57
C GLY A 195 10.07 14.34 8.21
N LYS A 196 10.79 13.77 7.23
CA LYS A 196 10.21 13.39 5.95
C LYS A 196 9.42 12.10 6.12
N SER A 197 8.21 12.10 5.59
CA SER A 197 7.29 10.97 5.68
C SER A 197 7.46 9.99 4.52
N TYR A 198 7.35 8.72 4.85
CA TYR A 198 7.37 7.58 3.94
C TYR A 198 6.07 6.81 4.13
N SER A 199 5.38 6.52 3.03
CA SER A 199 4.04 5.92 3.05
C SER A 199 3.90 4.90 1.92
N THR A 200 2.86 4.09 2.01
CA THR A 200 2.46 3.16 0.95
C THR A 200 1.51 3.87 -0.01
N ALA A 201 1.74 3.76 -1.32
CA ALA A 201 0.72 4.14 -2.32
C ALA A 201 -0.33 3.03 -2.44
N PHE A 202 -1.55 3.36 -2.84
CA PHE A 202 -2.62 2.38 -3.06
C PHE A 202 -2.21 1.27 -4.05
N THR A 203 -1.47 1.63 -5.09
CA THR A 203 -0.88 0.68 -6.05
C THR A 203 0.01 -0.38 -5.41
N ASN A 204 0.57 -0.08 -4.23
CA ASN A 204 1.47 -0.94 -3.46
C ASN A 204 0.90 -1.35 -2.10
N ALA A 205 -0.39 -1.09 -1.84
CA ALA A 205 -1.07 -1.55 -0.63
C ALA A 205 -1.23 -3.07 -0.66
N GLY A 206 -1.41 -3.69 0.51
CA GLY A 206 -1.77 -5.10 0.62
C GLY A 206 -3.27 -5.26 0.81
N MET A 207 -3.85 -6.33 0.28
CA MET A 207 -5.21 -6.76 0.60
C MET A 207 -5.26 -8.28 0.73
N ARG A 208 -5.92 -8.76 1.79
CA ARG A 208 -6.06 -10.19 2.04
C ARG A 208 -7.23 -10.76 1.24
N ASP A 209 -6.92 -11.69 0.35
CA ASP A 209 -7.88 -12.49 -0.43
C ASP A 209 -7.73 -13.98 -0.04
N THR A 210 -8.83 -14.70 0.20
CA THR A 210 -8.79 -16.13 0.56
C THR A 210 -9.98 -16.90 -0.04
N PRO A 211 -9.74 -17.99 -0.82
CA PRO A 211 -8.44 -18.51 -1.22
C PRO A 211 -7.71 -17.53 -2.13
N PRO A 212 -6.36 -17.50 -2.16
CA PRO A 212 -5.63 -16.66 -3.10
C PRO A 212 -6.18 -16.92 -4.50
N ARG A 213 -6.91 -15.95 -5.07
CA ARG A 213 -7.37 -16.14 -6.44
C ARG A 213 -6.10 -16.17 -7.28
N PRO A 214 -5.97 -17.12 -8.23
CA PRO A 214 -4.92 -16.99 -9.23
C PRO A 214 -5.13 -15.59 -9.82
N SER A 215 -4.12 -14.72 -9.66
CA SER A 215 -4.15 -13.35 -10.19
C SER A 215 -4.79 -13.45 -11.56
N ALA A 216 -5.93 -12.78 -11.78
CA ALA A 216 -6.62 -12.86 -13.04
C ALA A 216 -5.66 -12.32 -14.10
N VAL A 217 -4.83 -13.21 -14.64
CA VAL A 217 -4.01 -12.97 -15.81
C VAL A 217 -5.05 -12.48 -16.79
N PRO A 218 -4.99 -11.23 -17.26
CA PRO A 218 -5.89 -10.77 -18.30
C PRO A 218 -5.72 -11.81 -19.39
N GLU A 219 -6.73 -12.68 -19.58
CA GLU A 219 -6.61 -13.70 -20.60
C GLU A 219 -6.29 -12.92 -21.85
N PRO A 220 -5.12 -13.15 -22.47
CA PRO A 220 -4.78 -12.35 -23.60
C PRO A 220 -5.95 -12.54 -24.59
N MET A 221 -6.21 -11.55 -25.42
CA MET A 221 -7.22 -11.66 -26.46
C MET A 221 -6.95 -12.74 -27.56
N PRO A 222 -5.98 -13.69 -27.54
CA PRO A 222 -5.87 -14.71 -28.56
C PRO A 222 -7.13 -15.50 -28.85
N LEU A 223 -8.03 -15.74 -27.89
CA LEU A 223 -9.27 -16.46 -28.19
C LEU A 223 -10.22 -15.62 -29.08
N VAL A 224 -10.32 -14.32 -28.85
CA VAL A 224 -11.07 -13.42 -29.74
C VAL A 224 -10.37 -13.30 -31.11
N LEU A 225 -9.03 -13.24 -31.14
CA LEU A 225 -8.26 -13.16 -32.38
C LEU A 225 -8.33 -14.45 -33.21
N ILE A 226 -8.30 -15.63 -32.58
CA ILE A 226 -8.45 -16.94 -33.22
C ILE A 226 -9.89 -17.13 -33.71
N CYS A 227 -10.89 -16.75 -32.91
CA CYS A 227 -12.29 -16.79 -33.33
C CYS A 227 -12.54 -15.87 -34.54
N LEU A 228 -12.01 -14.65 -34.54
CA LEU A 228 -12.11 -13.74 -35.69
C LEU A 228 -11.33 -14.25 -36.92
N GLY A 229 -10.17 -14.88 -36.72
CA GLY A 229 -9.38 -15.48 -37.80
C GLY A 229 -10.09 -16.64 -38.52
N LEU A 230 -10.79 -17.50 -37.77
CA LEU A 230 -11.53 -18.65 -38.35
C LEU A 230 -12.76 -18.22 -39.16
N PHE A 231 -13.47 -17.16 -38.76
CA PHE A 231 -14.58 -16.62 -39.55
C PHE A 231 -14.12 -15.98 -40.86
N GLY A 232 -12.93 -15.36 -40.89
CA GLY A 232 -12.35 -14.80 -42.12
C GLY A 232 -12.03 -15.86 -43.18
N ILE A 233 -11.50 -17.01 -42.79
CA ILE A 233 -11.13 -18.08 -43.73
C ILE A 233 -12.37 -18.81 -44.28
N ALA A 234 -13.42 -18.99 -43.47
CA ALA A 234 -14.67 -19.63 -43.89
C ALA A 234 -15.42 -18.82 -44.98
N PHE A 235 -15.26 -17.50 -45.02
CA PHE A 235 -15.87 -16.66 -46.05
C PHE A 235 -15.11 -16.68 -47.38
N ILE A 236 -13.79 -16.89 -47.34
CA ILE A 236 -12.94 -16.91 -48.54
C ILE A 236 -13.07 -18.26 -49.29
N THR A 237 -13.27 -19.37 -48.57
CA THR A 237 -13.37 -20.71 -49.20
C THR A 237 -14.70 -20.96 -49.92
N LYS A 238 -15.79 -20.25 -49.58
CA LYS A 238 -17.08 -20.38 -50.30
C LYS A 238 -17.10 -19.78 -51.71
N ARG A 239 -16.09 -19.00 -52.11
CA ARG A 239 -16.04 -18.35 -53.42
C ARG A 239 -15.38 -19.17 -54.54
N LYS A 240 -14.85 -20.36 -54.25
CA LYS A 240 -14.10 -21.17 -55.24
C LYS A 240 -14.73 -22.50 -55.65
N ILE A 241 -15.97 -22.79 -55.27
CA ILE A 241 -16.70 -24.01 -55.71
C ILE A 241 -17.94 -23.58 -56.51
N SER A 242 -17.71 -23.04 -57.70
CA SER A 242 -18.71 -22.86 -58.76
C SER A 242 -17.96 -22.67 -60.07
N ALA A 243 -17.46 -23.78 -60.61
CA ALA A 243 -17.03 -23.96 -62.00
C ALA A 243 -17.25 -25.44 -62.34
#